data_AF-A0A950EB42-F1
#
_entry.id   AF-A0A950EB42-F1
#
_cell.length_a   1.000
_cell.length_b   1.000
_cell.length_c   1.000
_cell.angle_alpha   90.00
_cell.angle_beta   90.00
_cell.angle_gamma   90.00
#
_symmetry.space_group_name_H-M   'P 1'
#
loop_
_entity.id
_entity.type
_entity.pdbx_description
1 polymer ?
#
loop_
_entity_poly.entity_id
_entity_poly.type
_entity_poly.pdbx_seq_one_letter_code
_entity_poly.pdbx_strand_id
1 'polypeptide(L)' 'MADVSFKTDIRPLFNQTDIDHMEPFGVALDNYEYMSNLVNADAVYDVLHDKTMPPHAPWPDDKITLFRAWIDGGCKP' A
#
# COMPACT_ATOMS: atom_id res chain seq x y z
N MET A 1 16.28 -12.40 5.06
CA MET A 1 14.84 -12.06 4.94
C MET A 1 14.74 -11.20 3.70
N ALA A 2 13.86 -11.54 2.76
CA ALA A 2 13.77 -10.80 1.51
C ALA A 2 13.43 -9.33 1.81
N ASP A 3 14.25 -8.41 1.30
CA ASP A 3 14.04 -6.99 1.42
C ASP A 3 12.84 -6.60 0.56
N VAL A 4 11.66 -6.49 1.17
CA VAL A 4 10.45 -5.99 0.49
C VAL A 4 10.70 -4.54 0.10
N SER A 5 10.47 -4.19 -1.15
CA SER A 5 10.68 -2.82 -1.64
C SER A 5 9.41 -2.24 -2.25
N PHE A 6 9.27 -0.91 -2.17
CA PHE A 6 8.10 -0.23 -2.68
C PHE A 6 7.96 -0.46 -4.17
N LYS A 7 9.02 -0.24 -4.93
CA LYS A 7 8.98 -0.32 -6.39
C LYS A 7 8.76 -1.73 -6.93
N THR A 8 9.31 -2.77 -6.27
CA THR A 8 9.23 -4.15 -6.79
C THR A 8 8.05 -4.94 -6.24
N ASP A 9 7.70 -4.73 -4.97
CA ASP A 9 6.75 -5.60 -4.27
C ASP A 9 5.44 -4.90 -3.94
N ILE A 10 5.45 -3.59 -3.66
CA ILE A 10 4.26 -2.87 -3.19
C ILE A 10 3.54 -2.13 -4.32
N ARG A 11 4.26 -1.32 -5.09
CA ARG A 11 3.74 -0.50 -6.20
C ARG A 11 2.99 -1.34 -7.23
N PRO A 12 3.45 -2.54 -7.65
CA PRO A 12 2.72 -3.35 -8.62
C PRO A 12 1.41 -3.95 -8.08
N LEU A 13 1.19 -3.93 -6.75
CA LEU A 13 -0.06 -4.41 -6.17
C LEU A 13 -1.19 -3.38 -6.31
N PHE A 14 -0.83 -2.10 -6.39
CA PHE A 14 -1.75 -0.99 -6.63
C PHE A 14 -1.90 -0.78 -8.14
N ASN A 15 -3.07 -1.13 -8.65
CA ASN A 15 -3.40 -0.88 -10.05
C ASN A 15 -3.80 0.59 -10.25
N GLN A 16 -3.85 1.03 -11.51
CA GLN A 16 -4.27 2.39 -11.84
C GLN A 16 -5.65 2.73 -11.26
N THR A 17 -6.59 1.78 -11.26
CA THR A 17 -7.92 1.96 -10.65
C THR A 17 -7.85 2.27 -9.15
N ASP A 18 -6.91 1.64 -8.44
CA ASP A 18 -6.75 1.86 -6.99
C ASP A 18 -6.18 3.26 -6.75
N ILE A 19 -5.20 3.66 -7.56
CA ILE A 19 -4.58 4.99 -7.55
C ILE A 19 -5.61 6.08 -7.86
N ASP A 20 -6.37 5.93 -8.96
CA ASP A 20 -7.39 6.91 -9.39
C ASP A 20 -8.51 7.04 -8.35
N HIS A 21 -8.88 5.93 -7.69
CA HIS A 21 -9.90 5.96 -6.65
C HIS A 21 -9.41 6.67 -5.39
N MET A 22 -8.10 6.63 -5.11
CA MET A 22 -7.48 7.21 -3.91
C MET A 22 -6.97 8.64 -4.07
N GLU A 23 -6.65 9.05 -5.30
CA GLU A 23 -6.30 10.41 -5.66
C GLU A 23 -7.29 11.47 -5.11
N PRO A 24 -8.63 11.35 -5.26
CA PRO A 24 -9.56 12.34 -4.73
C PRO A 24 -9.59 12.42 -3.19
N PHE A 25 -9.10 11.39 -2.50
CA PHE A 25 -8.95 11.38 -1.03
C PHE A 25 -7.60 11.94 -0.59
N GLY A 26 -6.74 12.38 -1.52
CA GLY A 26 -5.39 12.87 -1.23
C GLY A 26 -4.38 11.75 -0.93
N VAL A 27 -4.72 10.50 -1.27
CA VAL A 27 -3.87 9.33 -0.99
C VAL A 27 -3.09 8.95 -2.25
N ALA A 28 -1.81 9.30 -2.28
CA ALA A 28 -0.93 8.99 -3.42
C ALA A 28 -0.29 7.60 -3.25
N LEU A 29 -1.04 6.54 -3.54
CA LEU A 29 -0.59 5.13 -3.48
C LEU A 29 0.61 4.81 -4.37
N ASP A 30 0.81 5.65 -5.37
CA ASP A 30 1.81 5.52 -6.39
C ASP A 30 3.09 6.29 -6.01
N ASN A 31 2.99 7.26 -5.10
CA ASN A 31 4.11 8.10 -4.70
C ASN A 31 4.86 7.48 -3.51
N TYR A 32 6.15 7.17 -3.72
CA TYR A 32 7.01 6.65 -2.66
C TYR A 32 7.18 7.62 -1.48
N GLU A 33 7.34 8.93 -1.70
CA GLU A 33 7.51 9.88 -0.58
C GLU A 33 6.25 9.95 0.29
N TYR A 34 5.08 9.82 -0.34
CA TYR A 34 3.81 9.74 0.38
C TYR A 34 3.69 8.40 1.12
N MET A 35 3.98 7.28 0.45
CA MET A 35 3.84 5.93 1.00
C MET A 35 4.89 5.58 2.05
N SER A 36 6.10 6.15 1.98
CA SER A 36 7.17 5.90 2.95
C SER A 36 6.99 6.64 4.27
N ASN A 37 6.02 7.57 4.34
CA ASN A 37 5.62 8.17 5.60
C ASN A 37 4.80 7.17 6.42
N LEU A 38 5.30 6.80 7.60
CA LEU A 38 4.65 5.82 8.49
C LEU A 38 3.18 6.13 8.79
N VAL A 39 2.83 7.41 8.96
CA VAL A 39 1.43 7.82 9.23
C VAL A 39 0.54 7.48 8.04
N ASN A 40 1.01 7.74 6.82
CA ASN A 40 0.27 7.45 5.61
C ASN A 40 0.25 5.95 5.32
N ALA A 41 1.35 5.26 5.57
CA ALA A 41 1.47 3.83 5.36
C ALA A 41 0.53 3.05 6.29
N ASP A 42 0.51 3.37 7.58
CA ASP A 42 -0.43 2.77 8.54
C ASP A 42 -1.88 3.10 8.17
N ALA A 43 -2.18 4.33 7.75
CA ALA A 43 -3.54 4.69 7.30
C ALA A 43 -3.98 3.85 6.09
N VAL A 44 -3.09 3.63 5.12
CA VAL A 44 -3.39 2.75 3.97
C VAL A 44 -3.51 1.29 4.40
N TYR A 45 -2.67 0.83 5.33
CA TYR A 45 -2.77 -0.52 5.89
C TYR A 45 -4.12 -0.75 6.55
N ASP A 46 -4.62 0.19 7.35
CA ASP A 46 -5.92 0.08 8.02
C ASP A 46 -7.07 -0.07 7.02
N VAL A 47 -7.05 0.73 5.94
CA VAL A 47 -8.06 0.66 4.86
C VAL A 47 -7.98 -0.66 4.10
N LEU A 48 -6.77 -1.15 3.81
CA LEU A 48 -6.55 -2.46 3.19
C LEU A 48 -7.01 -3.61 4.10
N HIS A 49 -6.72 -3.51 5.39
CA HIS A 49 -7.10 -4.49 6.40
C HIS A 49 -8.61 -4.54 6.61
N ASP A 50 -9.29 -3.39 6.56
CA ASP A 50 -10.75 -3.28 6.63
C ASP A 50 -11.45 -3.80 5.36
N LYS A 51 -10.67 -4.19 4.32
CA LYS A 51 -11.17 -4.72 3.04
C LYS A 51 -12.13 -3.78 2.32
N THR A 52 -12.10 -2.50 2.68
CA THR A 52 -12.83 -1.41 2.00
C THR A 52 -12.14 -1.00 0.72
N MET A 53 -10.86 -1.38 0.57
CA MET A 53 -10.11 -1.24 -0.66
C MET A 53 -9.45 -2.54 -1.16
N PRO A 54 -9.33 -2.67 -2.50
CA PRO A 54 -9.98 -1.83 -3.50
C PRO A 54 -11.46 -2.17 -3.70
N PRO A 55 -12.28 -1.21 -4.19
CA PRO A 55 -13.76 -1.29 -4.20
C PRO A 55 -14.35 -2.48 -4.98
N HIS A 56 -13.58 -3.10 -5.89
CA HIS A 56 -14.02 -4.24 -6.69
C HIS A 56 -13.46 -5.59 -6.21
N ALA A 57 -12.31 -5.60 -5.54
CA ALA A 57 -11.61 -6.84 -5.19
C ALA A 57 -10.61 -6.61 -4.04
N PRO A 58 -11.03 -6.77 -2.77
CA PRO A 58 -10.14 -6.58 -1.63
C PRO A 58 -8.88 -7.44 -1.75
N TRP A 59 -7.77 -6.93 -1.24
CA TRP A 59 -6.52 -7.68 -1.26
C TRP A 59 -6.63 -8.96 -0.41
N PRO A 60 -6.04 -10.09 -0.86
CA PRO A 60 -5.84 -11.24 0.00
C PRO A 60 -4.92 -10.92 1.17
N ASP A 61 -5.11 -11.63 2.28
CA ASP A 61 -4.39 -11.38 3.53
C ASP A 61 -2.85 -11.49 3.37
N ASP A 62 -2.37 -12.28 2.40
CA ASP A 62 -0.94 -12.39 2.06
C ASP A 62 -0.35 -11.07 1.55
N LYS A 63 -1.09 -10.32 0.72
CA LYS A 63 -0.64 -9.02 0.21
C LYS A 63 -0.67 -7.95 1.31
N ILE A 64 -1.66 -8.01 2.19
CA ILE A 64 -1.77 -7.13 3.36
C ILE A 64 -0.57 -7.39 4.31
N THR A 65 -0.22 -8.66 4.51
CA THR A 65 0.95 -9.06 5.29
C THR A 65 2.27 -8.59 4.64
N LEU A 66 2.37 -8.67 3.31
CA LEU A 66 3.53 -8.16 2.57
C LEU A 66 3.69 -6.64 2.73
N PHE A 67 2.58 -5.89 2.66
CA PHE A 67 2.57 -4.45 2.90
C PHE A 67 3.00 -4.11 4.33
N ARG A 68 2.51 -4.87 5.33
CA ARG A 68 2.95 -4.71 6.73
C ARG A 68 4.45 -4.97 6.89
N ALA A 69 4.97 -6.03 6.27
CA ALA A 69 6.39 -6.36 6.31
C ALA A 69 7.27 -5.26 5.68
N TRP A 70 6.78 -4.57 4.65
CA TRP A 70 7.46 -3.42 4.06
C TRP A 70 7.53 -2.23 5.01
N ILE A 71 6.44 -1.92 5.70
CA ILE A 71 6.39 -0.86 6.72
C ILE A 71 7.36 -1.18 7.87
N ASP A 72 7.26 -2.38 8.44
CA ASP A 72 8.12 -2.84 9.52
C ASP A 72 9.60 -2.94 9.08
N GLY A 73 9.85 -3.12 7.78
CA GLY A 73 11.16 -3.12 7.13
C GLY A 73 11.76 -1.73 6.88
N GLY A 74 11.05 -0.66 7.26
CA GLY A 74 11.50 0.73 7.12
C GLY A 74 11.14 1.38 5.78
N CYS A 75 10.07 0.93 5.13
CA CYS A 75 9.53 1.51 3.90
C CYS A 75 10.57 1.66 2.77
N LYS A 76 11.29 0.58 2.43
CA LYS A 76 12.36 0.64 1.43
C LYS A 76 11.84 1.05 0.03
N PRO A 77 12.57 1.87 -0.74
CA PRO A 77 12.16 2.31 -2.07
C PRO A 77 12.16 1.20 -3.12
#